data_AF-A0A838GBS8-F1
#
_entry.id   AF-A0A838GBS8-F1
#
_cell.length_a   1.000
_cell.length_b   1.000
_cell.length_c   1.000
_cell.angle_alpha   90.00
_cell.angle_beta   90.00
_cell.angle_gamma   90.00
#
_symmetry.space_group_name_H-M   'P 1'
#
loop_
_entity.id
_entity.type
_entity.pdbx_description
1 polymer ?
#
loop_
_entity_poly.entity_id
_entity_poly.type
_entity_poly.pdbx_seq_one_letter_code
_entity_poly.pdbx_strand_id
1 'polypeptide(L)'
;MPTLDAPEHPLSVILRAAFAPQLESGDVDLVVLDAGSAFEVQADEWTLRLEGWPVAAGFIALDEEPSTLSERRAALDAALDGQHLAGLRHANILLDDAIVAVLEDSGDQVSAILAQLIAITGEDLLADDASA
;
A
#
# COMPACT_ATOMS: atom_id res chain seq x y z
N MET A 1 -26.78 -13.00 19.52
CA MET A 1 -25.43 -13.45 19.11
C MET A 1 -25.45 -13.50 17.60
N PRO A 2 -25.10 -12.41 16.89
CA PRO A 2 -25.03 -12.47 15.44
C PRO A 2 -23.89 -13.40 15.03
N THR A 3 -24.17 -14.19 14.01
CA THR A 3 -23.46 -15.33 13.48
C THR A 3 -22.05 -14.99 12.99
N LEU A 4 -21.08 -15.78 13.49
CA LEU A 4 -19.78 -16.02 12.87
C LEU A 4 -19.99 -16.51 11.43
N ASP A 5 -19.10 -16.15 10.51
CA ASP A 5 -19.07 -16.51 9.08
C ASP A 5 -19.80 -15.55 8.12
N ALA A 6 -19.58 -14.24 8.27
CA ALA A 6 -19.57 -13.40 7.08
C ALA A 6 -18.42 -13.89 6.18
N PRO A 7 -18.63 -14.12 4.86
CA PRO A 7 -17.54 -14.49 3.97
C PRO A 7 -16.46 -13.40 4.05
N GLU A 8 -15.21 -13.80 4.28
CA GLU A 8 -14.11 -12.85 4.34
C GLU A 8 -14.07 -12.06 3.03
N HIS A 9 -14.09 -10.72 3.17
CA HIS A 9 -14.09 -9.84 2.01
C HIS A 9 -12.83 -10.10 1.17
N PRO A 10 -12.93 -10.25 -0.17
CA PRO A 10 -11.79 -10.64 -1.00
C PRO A 10 -10.55 -9.74 -0.84
N LEU A 11 -10.76 -8.43 -0.72
CA LEU A 11 -9.66 -7.48 -0.47
C LEU A 11 -8.92 -7.79 0.84
N SER A 12 -9.63 -8.16 1.90
CA SER A 12 -9.03 -8.55 3.18
C SER A 12 -8.12 -9.77 3.01
N VAL A 13 -8.60 -10.79 2.28
CA VAL A 13 -7.83 -12.02 2.04
C VAL A 13 -6.55 -11.70 1.27
N ILE A 14 -6.63 -10.87 0.24
CA ILE A 14 -5.48 -10.48 -0.58
C ILE A 14 -4.48 -9.66 0.25
N LEU A 15 -4.94 -8.66 0.99
CA LEU A 15 -4.07 -7.83 1.84
C LEU A 15 -3.40 -8.67 2.92
N ARG A 16 -4.12 -9.60 3.57
CA ARG A 16 -3.53 -10.54 4.53
C ARG A 16 -2.47 -11.43 3.90
N ALA A 17 -2.70 -11.93 2.69
CA ALA A 17 -1.73 -12.76 1.99
C ALA A 17 -0.47 -11.97 1.59
N ALA A 18 -0.64 -10.73 1.14
CA ALA A 18 0.46 -9.87 0.71
C ALA A 18 1.35 -9.40 1.87
N PHE A 19 0.74 -9.09 3.01
CA PHE A 19 1.41 -8.58 4.22
C PHE A 19 1.58 -9.65 5.31
N ALA A 20 1.45 -10.94 4.99
CA ALA A 20 1.48 -12.01 6.00
C ALA A 20 2.71 -11.94 6.93
N PRO A 21 3.95 -11.74 6.44
CA PRO A 21 5.12 -11.61 7.32
C PRO A 21 5.03 -10.43 8.29
N GLN A 22 4.56 -9.27 7.82
CA GLN A 22 4.48 -8.03 8.59
C GLN A 22 3.32 -8.04 9.59
N LEU A 23 2.21 -8.71 9.23
CA LEU A 23 1.10 -8.97 10.15
C LEU A 23 1.49 -9.96 11.25
N GLU A 24 2.35 -10.94 10.95
CA GLU A 24 2.86 -11.91 11.92
C GLU A 24 3.87 -11.30 12.89
N SER A 25 4.74 -10.38 12.42
CA SER A 25 5.67 -9.63 13.28
C SER A 25 4.99 -8.51 14.06
N GLY A 26 3.85 -8.01 13.57
CA GLY A 26 3.16 -6.85 14.11
C GLY A 26 3.71 -5.51 13.62
N ASP A 27 4.51 -5.51 12.55
CA ASP A 27 5.05 -4.29 11.94
C ASP A 27 3.95 -3.51 11.17
N VAL A 28 2.90 -4.21 10.74
CA VAL A 28 1.70 -3.60 10.17
C VAL A 28 0.44 -4.23 10.76
N ASP A 29 -0.64 -3.45 10.75
CA ASP A 29 -1.99 -3.87 11.07
C ASP A 29 -2.92 -3.74 9.86
N LEU A 30 -3.88 -4.65 9.74
CA LEU A 30 -4.97 -4.56 8.75
C LEU A 30 -6.29 -4.20 9.46
N VAL A 31 -6.79 -3.00 9.17
CA VAL A 31 -8.03 -2.47 9.72
C VAL A 31 -9.14 -2.53 8.67
N VAL A 32 -10.32 -3.01 9.08
CA VAL A 32 -11.51 -3.06 8.24
C VAL A 32 -12.46 -1.93 8.65
N LEU A 33 -12.84 -1.10 7.68
CA LEU A 33 -13.63 0.11 7.90
C LEU A 33 -14.95 0.04 7.14
N ASP A 34 -15.87 0.96 7.49
CA ASP A 34 -17.12 1.19 6.77
C ASP A 34 -17.92 -0.09 6.49
N ALA A 35 -17.99 -0.98 7.48
CA ALA A 35 -18.64 -2.29 7.38
C ALA A 35 -18.09 -3.20 6.25
N GLY A 36 -16.81 -3.04 5.90
CA GLY A 36 -16.10 -3.86 4.92
C GLY A 36 -16.01 -3.25 3.52
N SER A 37 -16.40 -1.98 3.33
CA SER A 37 -16.22 -1.29 2.04
C SER A 37 -14.86 -0.57 1.92
N ALA A 38 -14.12 -0.41 3.01
CA ALA A 38 -12.80 0.21 3.03
C ALA A 38 -11.85 -0.57 3.94
N PHE A 39 -10.56 -0.54 3.60
CA PHE A 39 -9.50 -1.26 4.28
C PHE A 39 -8.28 -0.36 4.44
N GLU A 40 -7.62 -0.45 5.58
CA GLU A 40 -6.38 0.26 5.85
C GLU A 40 -5.27 -0.72 6.22
N VAL A 41 -4.12 -0.59 5.58
CA VAL A 41 -2.86 -1.18 6.04
C VAL A 41 -2.10 -0.09 6.76
N GLN A 42 -1.89 -0.26 8.06
CA GLN A 42 -1.30 0.74 8.94
C GLN A 42 0.06 0.25 9.43
N ALA A 43 1.07 1.10 9.35
CA ALA A 43 2.36 0.95 10.00
C ALA A 43 2.60 2.16 10.91
N ASP A 44 3.71 2.17 11.65
CA ASP A 44 4.04 3.24 12.59
C ASP A 44 4.08 4.64 11.96
N GLU A 45 4.53 4.79 10.71
CA GLU A 45 4.76 6.10 10.08
C GLU A 45 3.84 6.36 8.86
N TRP A 46 3.03 5.37 8.46
CA TRP A 46 2.22 5.48 7.25
C TRP A 46 0.94 4.64 7.31
N THR A 47 -0.07 5.07 6.56
CA THR A 47 -1.33 4.33 6.38
C THR A 47 -1.75 4.33 4.92
N LEU A 48 -1.87 3.15 4.32
CA LEU A 48 -2.49 2.97 3.01
C LEU A 48 -3.98 2.67 3.19
N ARG A 49 -4.84 3.50 2.62
CA ARG A 49 -6.29 3.26 2.56
C ARG A 49 -6.71 2.82 1.16
N LEU A 50 -7.55 1.80 1.09
CA LEU A 50 -8.16 1.29 -0.14
C LEU A 50 -9.68 1.15 0.03
N GLU A 51 -10.45 1.54 -0.97
CA GLU A 51 -11.91 1.51 -0.92
C GLU A 51 -12.51 0.79 -2.14
N GLY A 52 -13.60 0.07 -1.89
CA GLY A 52 -14.37 -0.64 -2.91
C GLY A 52 -13.89 -2.06 -3.20
N TRP A 53 -14.76 -2.82 -3.88
CA TRP A 53 -14.42 -4.10 -4.49
C TRP A 53 -15.11 -4.25 -5.86
N PRO A 54 -14.37 -4.26 -6.99
CA PRO A 54 -12.91 -4.09 -7.09
C PRO A 54 -12.44 -2.74 -6.53
N VAL A 55 -11.14 -2.62 -6.23
CA VAL A 55 -10.56 -1.40 -5.66
C VAL A 55 -10.84 -0.22 -6.58
N ALA A 56 -11.50 0.81 -6.05
CA ALA A 56 -12.00 1.95 -6.81
C ALA A 56 -11.34 3.27 -6.39
N ALA A 57 -10.82 3.33 -5.16
CA ALA A 57 -10.07 4.48 -4.67
C ALA A 57 -8.99 4.02 -3.70
N GLY A 58 -7.94 4.82 -3.57
CA GLY A 58 -6.92 4.62 -2.55
C GLY A 58 -6.00 5.82 -2.42
N PHE A 59 -5.39 5.98 -1.26
CA PHE A 59 -4.39 7.00 -0.98
C PHE A 59 -3.49 6.52 0.15
N ILE A 60 -2.30 7.13 0.26
CA ILE A 60 -1.42 6.96 1.41
C ILE A 60 -1.37 8.25 2.24
N ALA A 61 -1.39 8.09 3.56
CA ALA A 61 -1.08 9.14 4.50
C ALA A 61 0.26 8.83 5.19
N LEU A 62 1.04 9.88 5.46
CA LEU A 62 2.19 9.85 6.35
C LEU A 62 1.81 10.56 7.64
N ASP A 63 2.36 10.13 8.76
CA ASP A 63 2.10 10.77 10.06
C ASP A 63 2.57 12.23 10.10
N GLU A 64 3.70 12.52 9.47
CA GLU A 64 4.19 13.88 9.27
C GLU A 64 4.04 14.31 7.80
N GLU A 65 3.15 15.28 7.55
CA GLU A 65 2.89 15.78 6.21
C GLU A 65 4.03 16.70 5.70
N PRO A 66 4.74 16.29 4.63
CA PRO A 66 5.88 17.06 4.14
C PRO A 66 5.42 18.23 3.26
N SER A 67 6.06 19.38 3.43
CA SER A 67 5.62 20.65 2.81
C SER A 67 6.07 20.80 1.36
N THR A 68 7.15 20.15 0.97
CA THR A 68 7.71 20.21 -0.39
C THR A 68 7.76 18.84 -1.06
N LEU A 69 7.80 18.80 -2.39
CA LEU A 69 7.88 17.55 -3.15
C LEU A 69 9.13 16.72 -2.81
N SER A 70 10.28 17.38 -2.62
CA SER A 70 11.51 16.68 -2.23
C SER A 70 11.42 16.07 -0.83
N GLU A 71 10.78 16.76 0.11
CA GLU A 71 10.54 16.22 1.45
C GLU A 71 9.54 15.07 1.42
N ARG A 72 8.54 15.10 0.51
CA ARG A 72 7.59 13.98 0.33
C ARG A 72 8.26 12.70 -0.07
N ARG A 73 9.17 12.77 -1.04
CA ARG A 73 9.94 11.59 -1.45
C ARG A 73 10.82 11.07 -0.32
N ALA A 74 11.55 11.98 0.34
CA ALA A 74 12.43 11.60 1.44
C ALA A 74 11.67 10.99 2.63
N ALA A 75 10.48 11.51 2.94
CA ALA A 75 9.63 10.98 4.00
C ALA A 75 9.09 9.59 3.66
N LEU A 76 8.64 9.36 2.42
CA LEU A 76 8.25 8.02 1.96
C LEU A 76 9.42 7.03 2.01
N ASP A 77 10.59 7.43 1.52
CA ASP A 77 11.79 6.58 1.53
C ASP A 77 12.27 6.26 2.97
N ALA A 78 11.97 7.13 3.94
CA ALA A 78 12.26 6.89 5.36
C ALA A 78 11.21 5.97 6.03
N ALA A 79 9.93 6.17 5.73
CA ALA A 79 8.81 5.43 6.33
C ALA A 79 8.63 4.02 5.75
N LEU A 80 9.02 3.81 4.49
CA LEU A 80 8.89 2.54 3.79
C LEU A 80 10.22 1.82 3.73
N ASP A 81 10.38 0.79 4.56
CA ASP A 81 11.48 -0.13 4.40
C ASP A 81 11.27 -1.10 3.22
N GLY A 82 12.28 -1.93 2.98
CA GLY A 82 12.24 -2.90 1.89
C GLY A 82 11.13 -3.96 2.05
N GLN A 83 10.74 -4.29 3.28
CA GLN A 83 9.68 -5.26 3.54
C GLN A 83 8.30 -4.64 3.31
N HIS A 84 8.06 -3.40 3.76
CA HIS A 84 6.84 -2.64 3.46
C HIS A 84 6.63 -2.54 1.96
N LEU A 85 7.67 -2.14 1.22
CA LEU A 85 7.59 -2.00 -0.22
C LEU A 85 7.37 -3.35 -0.93
N ALA A 86 7.98 -4.43 -0.44
CA ALA A 86 7.74 -5.77 -0.96
C ALA A 86 6.27 -6.22 -0.75
N GLY A 87 5.69 -5.95 0.42
CA GLY A 87 4.29 -6.23 0.72
C GLY A 87 3.33 -5.44 -0.19
N LEU A 88 3.58 -4.14 -0.36
CA LEU A 88 2.82 -3.27 -1.26
C LEU A 88 2.87 -3.74 -2.72
N ARG A 89 4.06 -4.10 -3.20
CA ARG A 89 4.24 -4.66 -4.56
C ARG A 89 3.52 -5.97 -4.73
N HIS A 90 3.62 -6.87 -3.76
CA HIS A 90 2.91 -8.15 -3.80
C HIS A 90 1.39 -7.94 -3.81
N ALA A 91 0.87 -7.05 -2.95
CA ALA A 91 -0.55 -6.69 -2.95
C ALA A 91 -0.99 -6.14 -4.31
N ASN A 92 -0.20 -5.25 -4.90
CA ASN A 92 -0.48 -4.67 -6.22
C ASN A 92 -0.55 -5.74 -7.32
N ILE A 93 0.37 -6.71 -7.32
CA ILE A 93 0.36 -7.84 -8.26
C ILE A 93 -0.89 -8.71 -8.07
N LEU A 94 -1.25 -9.04 -6.83
CA LEU A 94 -2.44 -9.85 -6.53
C LEU A 94 -3.75 -9.12 -6.90
N LEU A 95 -3.71 -7.80 -6.99
CA LEU A 95 -4.83 -6.93 -7.37
C LEU A 95 -4.76 -6.46 -8.83
N ASP A 96 -3.91 -7.07 -9.67
CA ASP A 96 -3.79 -6.75 -11.10
C ASP A 96 -3.53 -5.24 -11.34
N ASP A 97 -2.51 -4.72 -10.65
CA ASP A 97 -2.06 -3.31 -10.71
C ASP A 97 -3.07 -2.26 -10.20
N ALA A 98 -4.15 -2.68 -9.54
CA ALA A 98 -5.18 -1.77 -9.08
C ALA A 98 -4.69 -0.75 -8.02
N ILE A 99 -3.70 -1.10 -7.17
CA ILE A 99 -3.18 -0.17 -6.16
C ILE A 99 -2.48 1.00 -6.84
N VAL A 100 -1.57 0.73 -7.77
CA VAL A 100 -0.89 1.77 -8.56
C VAL A 100 -1.92 2.67 -9.26
N ALA A 101 -2.89 2.06 -9.93
CA ALA A 101 -3.91 2.81 -10.67
C ALA A 101 -4.72 3.77 -9.78
N VAL A 102 -5.19 3.33 -8.61
CA VAL A 102 -5.99 4.20 -7.72
C VAL A 102 -5.14 5.26 -7.00
N LEU A 103 -3.87 4.96 -6.72
CA LEU A 103 -2.95 5.94 -6.13
C LEU A 103 -2.61 7.07 -7.13
N GLU A 104 -2.46 6.74 -8.42
CA GLU A 104 -2.26 7.73 -9.49
C GLU A 104 -3.51 8.60 -9.69
N ASP A 105 -4.71 8.03 -9.60
CA ASP A 105 -5.99 8.74 -9.76
C ASP A 105 -6.39 9.56 -8.52
N SER A 106 -5.79 9.30 -7.37
CA SER A 106 -6.10 9.98 -6.09
C SER A 106 -5.98 11.51 -6.13
N GLY A 107 -5.13 12.04 -7.03
CA GLY A 107 -4.77 13.45 -7.10
C GLY A 107 -3.83 13.92 -5.98
N ASP A 108 -3.43 13.04 -5.06
CA ASP A 108 -2.45 13.31 -4.02
C ASP A 108 -1.01 13.02 -4.49
N GLN A 109 -0.09 13.91 -4.15
CA GLN A 109 1.30 13.81 -4.62
C GLN A 109 2.08 12.73 -3.90
N VAL A 110 1.80 12.47 -2.61
CA VAL A 110 2.48 11.39 -1.86
C VAL A 110 2.05 10.04 -2.44
N SER A 111 0.76 9.88 -2.71
CA SER A 111 0.17 8.72 -3.38
C SER A 111 0.75 8.48 -4.77
N ALA A 112 0.89 9.53 -5.58
CA ALA A 112 1.55 9.43 -6.89
C ALA A 112 3.03 9.01 -6.80
N ILE A 113 3.77 9.47 -5.78
CA ILE A 113 5.16 9.06 -5.56
C ILE A 113 5.22 7.59 -5.14
N LEU A 114 4.31 7.15 -4.26
CA LEU A 114 4.21 5.76 -3.85
C LEU A 114 3.88 4.84 -5.02
N ALA A 115 2.95 5.24 -5.90
CA ALA A 115 2.60 4.49 -7.09
C ALA A 115 3.85 4.19 -7.95
N GLN A 116 4.73 5.19 -8.14
CA GLN A 116 6.00 5.00 -8.84
C GLN A 116 6.94 4.03 -8.12
N LEU A 117 7.04 4.13 -6.79
CA LEU A 117 7.86 3.22 -5.98
C LEU A 117 7.40 1.75 -6.11
N ILE A 118 6.09 1.54 -6.11
CA ILE A 118 5.48 0.22 -6.28
C ILE A 118 5.71 -0.31 -7.70
N ALA A 119 5.50 0.53 -8.71
CA ALA A 119 5.64 0.15 -10.12
C ALA A 119 7.07 -0.24 -10.51
N ILE A 120 8.09 0.35 -9.88
CA ILE A 120 9.50 -0.04 -10.10
C ILE A 120 9.71 -1.48 -9.61
N THR A 121 10.00 -2.40 -10.51
CA THR A 121 10.35 -3.78 -10.17
C THR A 121 11.87 -3.95 -10.09
N GLY A 122 12.35 -5.01 -9.43
CA GLY A 122 13.78 -5.26 -9.24
C GLY A 122 14.60 -5.37 -10.54
N GLU A 123 13.95 -5.58 -11.69
CA GLU A 123 14.59 -5.55 -13.02
C GLU A 123 14.95 -4.14 -13.48
N ASP A 124 14.17 -3.11 -13.11
CA ASP A 124 14.46 -1.71 -13.46
C ASP A 124 15.69 -1.17 -12.70
N LEU A 125 15.91 -1.63 -11.48
CA LEU A 125 17.06 -1.20 -10.66
C LEU A 125 18.40 -1.80 -11.16
N LEU A 126 18.37 -2.92 -11.89
CA LEU A 126 19.56 -3.54 -12.49
C LEU A 126 19.90 -2.95 -13.87
N ALA A 127 18.94 -2.28 -14.53
CA ALA A 127 19.15 -1.63 -15.82
C ALA A 127 19.97 -0.32 -15.69
N ASP A 128 19.89 0.35 -14.55
CA ASP A 128 20.61 1.62 -14.30
C ASP A 128 22.10 1.38 -13.97
N ASP A 129 22.44 0.26 -13.31
CA ASP A 129 23.82 -0.09 -12.95
C ASP A 129 24.60 -0.73 -14.13
N ALA A 130 23.89 -1.27 -15.13
CA ALA A 130 24.49 -1.81 -16.35
C ALA A 130 24.87 -0.73 -17.39
N SER A 131 24.55 0.54 -17.12
CA SER A 131 24.77 1.68 -18.02
C SER A 131 25.87 2.65 -17.55
N ALA A 132 26.57 2.33 -16.44
CA ALA A 132 27.64 3.14 -15.85
C ALA A 132 29.06 2.68 -16.25
#